data_AF-A0AAV6Z3X0-F1
#
_entry.id   AF-A0AAV6Z3X0-F1
#
_cell.length_a   1.000
_cell.length_b   1.000
_cell.length_c   1.000
_cell.angle_alpha   90.00
_cell.angle_beta   90.00
_cell.angle_gamma   90.00
#
_symmetry.space_group_name_H-M   'P 1'
#
loop_
_entity.id
_entity.type
_entity.pdbx_description
1 polymer ?
#
loop_
_entity_poly.entity_id
_entity_poly.type
_entity_poly.pdbx_seq_one_letter_code
_entity_poly.pdbx_strand_id
1 'polypeptide(L)'
;MVKSKFCNLYGLSPKELIEHHEEEQEMGGYFIINGNEKVIRMLIMPKRNVPIALYRPKWKSRGPGYTPYGVTMRCVRDEHTAINMNIHYLENGSVMVNFIYRKELFFIPLGFALKALVSFSDHEIFSELIKGKEEDSFYRNCMTQILRVVMNEKCQSRNQVLKYLGERFRVKFGLPEWYKDEQVAEFLLEQCILIHLKCNIEKFNVLCFMTRKLFTFAKGGCMEDSQDSLVFQEVLTPGQLYLMFIKEKMEGWLLGVRINLEKKSQKTNVVLNADSIMKIFSITVDLTKQCEYLLATGNLASKTGLGVIQASGLTVVADKLNFIRYLSHFRCVHRGASFAKLRTTTVRRLLPDSWGFLCPVHTPDGEPCGLMNHMTVVCDIVTKIVSNSHLLPLLCALGVTSVNGIPGKPYSECYHVILDGAMVGWVEKEFAPSLVNTLRTLKVNRERGVEPWNEFVLIPMTGKASLYPGLYIFTTPCRMVRPVRNLAEGKEELIGTLEQ
;
A
#
# COMPACT_ATOMS: atom_id res chain seq x y z
N MET A 1 10.52 -19.56 -12.22
CA MET A 1 9.24 -19.45 -12.94
C MET A 1 9.54 -19.74 -14.40
N VAL A 2 8.77 -20.63 -15.02
CA VAL A 2 8.98 -21.04 -16.42
C VAL A 2 8.83 -19.82 -17.34
N LYS A 3 9.71 -19.71 -18.34
CA LYS A 3 9.88 -18.56 -19.26
C LYS A 3 10.18 -17.19 -18.63
N SER A 4 10.53 -17.12 -17.34
CA SER A 4 11.08 -15.88 -16.78
C SER A 4 12.54 -15.68 -17.19
N LYS A 5 13.10 -14.47 -16.99
CA LYS A 5 14.51 -14.14 -17.36
C LYS A 5 15.59 -15.10 -16.83
N PHE A 6 15.29 -15.86 -15.78
CA PHE A 6 16.21 -16.83 -15.17
C PHE A 6 15.91 -18.29 -15.56
N CYS A 7 14.98 -18.51 -16.48
CA CYS A 7 14.65 -19.81 -17.05
C CYS A 7 15.41 -19.99 -18.37
N ASN A 8 15.90 -21.20 -18.63
CA ASN A 8 16.59 -21.53 -19.87
C ASN A 8 15.70 -21.39 -21.12
N LEU A 9 14.38 -21.37 -20.94
CA LEU A 9 13.41 -21.15 -22.03
C LEU A 9 13.18 -19.67 -22.37
N TYR A 10 13.86 -18.75 -21.68
CA TYR A 10 13.70 -17.32 -21.92
C TYR A 10 14.25 -16.90 -23.27
N GLY A 11 13.40 -16.30 -24.10
CA GLY A 11 13.79 -15.77 -25.41
C GLY A 11 13.96 -16.83 -26.49
N LEU A 12 13.74 -18.12 -26.20
CA LEU A 12 13.74 -19.17 -27.21
C LEU A 12 12.58 -18.98 -28.21
N SER A 13 12.89 -19.22 -29.47
CA SER A 13 11.92 -19.26 -30.57
C SER A 13 11.05 -20.52 -30.49
N PRO A 14 9.89 -20.55 -31.17
CA PRO A 14 9.03 -21.74 -31.19
C PRO A 14 9.72 -23.01 -31.68
N LYS A 15 10.70 -22.90 -32.60
CA LYS A 15 11.48 -24.05 -33.09
C LYS A 15 12.43 -24.60 -32.03
N GLU A 16 13.17 -23.71 -31.35
CA GLU A 16 14.09 -24.09 -30.28
C GLU A 16 13.33 -24.71 -29.09
N LEU A 17 12.12 -24.22 -28.78
CA LEU A 17 11.26 -24.84 -27.75
C LEU A 17 10.96 -26.31 -28.09
N ILE A 18 10.58 -26.60 -29.34
CA ILE A 18 10.32 -27.98 -29.80
C ILE A 18 11.57 -28.84 -29.73
N GLU A 19 12.74 -28.30 -30.10
CA GLU A 19 14.04 -28.99 -29.99
C GLU A 19 14.39 -29.32 -28.53
N HIS A 20 13.93 -28.49 -27.59
CA HIS A 20 14.05 -28.71 -26.15
C HIS A 20 12.87 -29.47 -25.52
N HIS A 21 12.01 -30.09 -26.34
CA HIS A 21 10.86 -30.90 -25.92
C HIS A 21 9.76 -30.13 -25.16
N GLU A 22 9.65 -28.84 -25.40
CA GLU A 22 8.58 -27.97 -24.88
C GLU A 22 7.51 -27.71 -25.96
N GLU A 23 6.33 -27.26 -25.54
CA GLU A 23 5.29 -26.84 -26.48
C GLU A 23 5.72 -25.62 -27.32
N GLU A 24 5.34 -25.60 -28.61
CA GLU A 24 5.64 -24.50 -29.55
C GLU A 24 5.23 -23.12 -29.00
N GLN A 25 4.09 -23.09 -28.32
CA GLN A 25 3.51 -21.88 -27.71
C GLN A 25 3.51 -21.96 -26.18
N GLU A 26 4.57 -22.51 -25.58
CA GLU A 26 4.72 -22.56 -24.12
C GLU A 26 4.53 -21.15 -23.51
N MET A 27 3.64 -21.02 -22.52
CA MET A 27 3.22 -19.73 -21.98
C MET A 27 4.04 -19.30 -20.76
N GLY A 28 4.54 -20.26 -19.99
CA GLY A 28 5.25 -20.06 -18.75
C GLY A 28 4.38 -19.46 -17.64
N GLY A 29 5.02 -18.80 -16.67
CA GLY A 29 4.31 -18.13 -15.57
C GLY A 29 3.99 -19.02 -14.36
N TYR A 30 4.32 -20.31 -14.42
CA TYR A 30 4.18 -21.28 -13.33
C TYR A 30 5.54 -21.72 -12.77
N PHE A 31 5.48 -22.57 -11.75
CA PHE A 31 6.62 -23.21 -11.09
C PHE A 31 6.47 -24.72 -11.18
N ILE A 32 7.58 -25.44 -11.25
CA ILE A 32 7.61 -26.91 -11.22
C ILE A 32 8.18 -27.33 -9.87
N ILE A 33 7.40 -28.06 -9.07
CA ILE A 33 7.80 -28.53 -7.73
C ILE A 33 7.45 -30.01 -7.60
N ASN A 34 8.47 -30.85 -7.44
CA ASN A 34 8.33 -32.31 -7.33
C ASN A 34 7.50 -32.89 -8.49
N GLY A 35 7.78 -32.45 -9.72
CA GLY A 35 7.07 -32.88 -10.94
C GLY A 35 5.68 -32.26 -11.15
N ASN A 36 5.17 -31.44 -10.22
CA ASN A 36 3.87 -30.80 -10.35
C ASN A 36 3.99 -29.35 -10.79
N GLU A 37 3.14 -28.93 -11.74
CA GLU A 37 2.99 -27.53 -12.11
C GLU A 37 2.13 -26.77 -11.09
N LYS A 38 2.70 -25.68 -10.57
CA LYS A 38 2.14 -24.87 -9.48
C LYS A 38 2.09 -23.40 -9.90
N VAL A 39 0.96 -22.76 -9.68
CA VAL A 39 0.73 -21.33 -9.95
C VAL A 39 0.38 -20.62 -8.65
N ILE A 40 1.09 -19.52 -8.38
CA ILE A 40 0.70 -18.58 -7.33
C ILE A 40 -0.49 -17.78 -7.84
N ARG A 41 -1.57 -17.70 -7.07
CA ARG A 41 -2.78 -16.96 -7.45
C ARG A 41 -2.57 -15.45 -7.31
N MET A 42 -3.15 -14.69 -8.24
CA MET A 42 -3.29 -13.25 -8.07
C MET A 42 -4.32 -12.94 -6.99
N LEU A 43 -4.01 -12.00 -6.11
CA LEU A 43 -4.87 -11.63 -4.99
C LEU A 43 -5.27 -10.18 -5.04
N ILE A 44 -6.56 -9.91 -4.80
CA ILE A 44 -7.04 -8.55 -4.55
C ILE A 44 -6.55 -8.09 -3.19
N MET A 45 -5.84 -6.97 -3.18
CA MET A 45 -5.39 -6.26 -2.00
C MET A 45 -6.03 -4.86 -1.95
N PRO A 46 -6.14 -4.22 -0.77
CA PRO A 46 -6.45 -2.79 -0.72
C PRO A 46 -5.41 -1.98 -1.50
N LYS A 47 -5.86 -0.98 -2.26
CA LYS A 47 -5.00 -0.09 -3.05
C LYS A 47 -3.95 0.54 -2.15
N ARG A 48 -2.69 0.46 -2.55
CA ARG A 48 -1.58 1.00 -1.76
C ARG A 48 -1.62 2.52 -1.70
N ASN A 49 -1.11 3.05 -0.61
CA ASN A 49 -0.83 4.46 -0.40
C ASN A 49 -2.05 5.39 -0.65
N VAL A 50 -3.26 4.87 -0.46
CA VAL A 50 -4.50 5.65 -0.52
C VAL A 50 -5.15 5.65 0.87
N PRO A 51 -5.48 6.82 1.44
CA PRO A 51 -6.25 6.89 2.66
C PRO A 51 -7.73 6.64 2.34
N ILE A 52 -8.29 5.55 2.86
CA ILE A 52 -9.65 5.06 2.65
C ILE A 52 -10.47 5.35 3.91
N ALA A 53 -11.54 6.15 3.79
CA ALA A 53 -12.48 6.46 4.86
C ALA A 53 -13.47 5.31 5.06
N LEU A 54 -13.58 4.81 6.29
CA LEU A 54 -14.38 3.63 6.62
C LEU A 54 -15.25 3.85 7.84
N TYR A 55 -16.47 3.33 7.78
CA TYR A 55 -17.38 3.24 8.91
C TYR A 55 -17.43 1.80 9.41
N ARG A 56 -16.96 1.56 10.65
CA ARG A 56 -17.02 0.22 11.25
C ARG A 56 -17.56 0.29 12.68
N PRO A 57 -18.78 -0.21 12.94
CA PRO A 57 -19.36 -0.26 14.28
C PRO A 57 -18.47 -0.96 15.32
N LYS A 58 -17.77 -2.02 14.90
CA LYS A 58 -16.83 -2.78 15.75
C LYS A 58 -15.64 -1.96 16.27
N TRP A 59 -15.37 -0.78 15.72
CA TRP A 59 -14.30 0.07 16.25
C TRP A 59 -14.65 0.73 17.57
N LYS A 60 -15.93 0.87 17.92
CA LYS A 60 -16.37 1.33 19.24
C LYS A 60 -15.88 0.42 20.37
N SER A 61 -15.70 -0.88 20.11
CA SER A 61 -15.25 -1.84 21.13
C SER A 61 -13.73 -1.82 21.36
N ARG A 62 -12.97 -0.93 20.72
CA ARG A 62 -11.51 -0.83 20.90
C ARG A 62 -11.10 -0.11 22.18
N GLY A 63 -12.00 0.67 22.77
CA GLY A 63 -11.75 1.41 24.00
C GLY A 63 -12.78 2.51 24.23
N PRO A 64 -12.79 3.11 25.42
CA PRO A 64 -13.69 4.21 25.74
C PRO A 64 -13.44 5.40 24.80
N GLY A 65 -14.53 6.05 24.37
CA GLY A 65 -14.50 7.21 23.48
C GLY A 65 -14.18 6.91 22.01
N TYR A 66 -14.01 5.64 21.60
CA TYR A 66 -13.81 5.31 20.18
C TYR A 66 -15.11 5.46 19.39
N THR A 67 -15.03 6.18 18.27
CA THR A 67 -16.14 6.28 17.31
C THR A 67 -15.99 5.21 16.20
N PRO A 68 -17.04 4.96 15.40
CA PRO A 68 -16.97 4.01 14.29
C PRO A 68 -16.25 4.60 13.05
N TYR A 69 -15.84 5.88 13.09
CA TYR A 69 -15.22 6.57 11.96
C TYR A 69 -13.70 6.44 12.01
N GLY A 70 -13.09 6.11 10.88
CA GLY A 70 -11.65 6.02 10.76
C GLY A 70 -11.19 6.09 9.31
N VAL A 71 -9.93 6.44 9.11
CA VAL A 71 -9.28 6.43 7.79
C VAL A 71 -8.14 5.41 7.86
N THR A 72 -8.15 4.42 6.96
CA THR A 72 -7.11 3.39 6.86
C THR A 72 -6.23 3.64 5.64
N MET A 73 -4.96 3.30 5.73
CA MET A 73 -4.01 3.40 4.64
C MET A 73 -3.06 2.20 4.68
N ARG A 74 -2.98 1.48 3.56
CA ARG A 74 -1.98 0.44 3.35
C ARG A 74 -0.73 1.07 2.75
N CYS A 75 0.26 1.33 3.59
CA CYS A 75 1.51 1.97 3.19
C CYS A 75 2.47 0.91 2.64
N VAL A 76 2.90 1.04 1.39
CA VAL A 76 3.75 0.08 0.69
C VAL A 76 4.99 0.77 0.16
N ARG A 77 6.17 0.25 0.53
CA ARG A 77 7.46 0.72 0.03
C ARG A 77 7.74 0.20 -1.39
N ASP A 78 8.76 0.74 -2.04
CA ASP A 78 9.21 0.34 -3.37
C ASP A 78 9.52 -1.17 -3.45
N GLU A 79 10.07 -1.74 -2.38
CA GLU A 79 10.36 -3.18 -2.26
C GLU A 79 9.17 -4.03 -1.79
N HIS A 80 7.95 -3.47 -1.84
CA HIS A 80 6.68 -4.12 -1.52
C HIS A 80 6.43 -4.49 -0.04
N THR A 81 7.30 -4.11 0.90
CA THR A 81 6.95 -4.19 2.33
C THR A 81 5.76 -3.30 2.62
N ALA A 82 4.76 -3.88 3.27
CA ALA A 82 3.47 -3.25 3.51
C ALA A 82 3.14 -3.18 5.00
N ILE A 83 2.65 -2.03 5.45
CA ILE A 83 2.09 -1.84 6.79
C ILE A 83 0.73 -1.15 6.68
N ASN A 84 -0.21 -1.68 7.44
CA ASN A 84 -1.53 -1.08 7.57
C ASN A 84 -1.54 -0.12 8.76
N MET A 85 -1.95 1.11 8.50
CA MET A 85 -2.15 2.15 9.48
C MET A 85 -3.60 2.62 9.43
N ASN A 86 -4.16 2.97 10.58
CA ASN A 86 -5.46 3.62 10.68
C ASN A 86 -5.35 4.85 11.58
N ILE A 87 -6.11 5.89 11.27
CA ILE A 87 -6.42 6.96 12.22
C ILE A 87 -7.89 6.89 12.60
N HIS A 88 -8.19 7.06 13.89
CA HIS A 88 -9.54 6.94 14.43
C HIS A 88 -9.98 8.22 15.10
N TYR A 89 -11.20 8.64 14.81
CA TYR A 89 -11.82 9.77 15.48
C TYR A 89 -12.35 9.33 16.84
N LEU A 90 -12.08 10.13 17.88
CA LEU A 90 -12.60 9.90 19.23
C LEU A 90 -13.71 10.91 19.56
N GLU A 91 -14.60 10.53 20.47
CA GLU A 91 -15.74 11.36 20.92
C GLU A 91 -15.29 12.67 21.57
N ASN A 92 -14.10 12.70 22.17
CA ASN A 92 -13.51 13.91 22.76
C ASN A 92 -12.86 14.86 21.74
N GLY A 93 -12.98 14.57 20.44
CA GLY A 93 -12.41 15.39 19.37
C GLY A 93 -10.94 15.10 19.05
N SER A 94 -10.27 14.20 19.78
CA SER A 94 -8.89 13.78 19.51
C SER A 94 -8.84 12.64 18.47
N VAL A 95 -7.62 12.30 18.05
CA VAL A 95 -7.37 11.27 17.03
C VAL A 95 -6.30 10.29 17.52
N MET A 96 -6.56 9.00 17.33
CA MET A 96 -5.63 7.92 17.64
C MET A 96 -5.06 7.32 16.36
N VAL A 97 -3.73 7.24 16.28
CA VAL A 97 -2.99 6.56 15.22
C VAL A 97 -2.74 5.12 15.64
N ASN A 98 -3.16 4.19 14.80
CA ASN A 98 -3.08 2.76 15.04
C ASN A 98 -2.26 2.12 13.93
N PHE A 99 -1.34 1.22 14.27
CA PHE A 99 -0.54 0.51 13.27
C PHE A 99 -0.28 -0.92 13.72
N ILE A 100 -0.04 -1.80 12.75
CA ILE A 100 0.26 -3.20 13.02
C ILE A 100 1.77 -3.42 12.91
N TYR A 101 2.37 -3.99 13.95
CA TYR A 101 3.76 -4.45 13.94
C TYR A 101 3.83 -5.89 14.41
N ARG A 102 4.40 -6.79 13.58
CA ARG A 102 4.51 -8.23 13.87
C ARG A 102 3.19 -8.89 14.35
N LYS A 103 2.08 -8.58 13.68
CA LYS A 103 0.70 -9.03 13.99
C LYS A 103 0.10 -8.50 15.30
N GLU A 104 0.78 -7.63 16.03
CA GLU A 104 0.22 -6.89 17.16
C GLU A 104 -0.24 -5.50 16.73
N LEU A 105 -1.35 -5.02 17.32
CA LEU A 105 -1.90 -3.69 17.06
C LEU A 105 -1.46 -2.72 18.15
N PHE A 106 -0.86 -1.61 17.75
CA PHE A 106 -0.38 -0.55 18.64
C PHE A 106 -1.13 0.75 18.40
N PHE A 107 -1.11 1.64 19.41
CA PHE A 107 -1.89 2.87 19.47
C PHE A 107 -1.01 4.02 19.95
N ILE A 108 -1.04 5.15 19.25
CA ILE A 108 -0.33 6.39 19.61
C ILE A 108 -1.27 7.58 19.35
N PRO A 109 -1.46 8.53 20.28
CA PRO A 109 -2.22 9.74 19.99
C PRO A 109 -1.58 10.55 18.87
N LEU A 110 -2.40 11.12 17.97
CA LEU A 110 -1.92 11.81 16.76
C LEU A 110 -0.93 12.95 17.09
N GLY A 111 -1.15 13.70 18.17
CA GLY A 111 -0.26 14.79 18.57
C GLY A 111 1.19 14.34 18.78
N PHE A 112 1.40 13.15 19.39
CA PHE A 112 2.73 12.58 19.56
C PHE A 112 3.35 12.19 18.21
N ALA A 113 2.57 11.58 17.32
CA ALA A 113 3.05 11.23 15.99
C ALA A 113 3.48 12.46 15.19
N LEU A 114 2.69 13.54 15.20
CA LEU A 114 3.00 14.79 14.51
C LEU A 114 4.26 15.47 15.07
N LYS A 115 4.34 15.67 16.40
CA LYS A 115 5.51 16.28 17.06
C LYS A 115 6.79 15.43 17.00
N ALA A 116 6.67 14.11 16.85
CA ALA A 116 7.83 13.24 16.69
C ALA A 116 8.48 13.40 15.30
N LEU A 117 7.66 13.65 14.27
CA LEU A 117 8.11 13.78 12.88
C LEU A 117 8.85 15.09 12.62
N VAL A 118 8.34 16.22 13.15
CA VAL A 118 8.85 17.56 12.84
C VAL A 118 9.14 18.38 14.11
N SER A 119 10.08 19.32 14.03
CA SER A 119 10.44 20.23 15.11
C SER A 119 9.61 21.53 15.10
N PHE A 120 8.38 21.47 14.59
CA PHE A 120 7.51 22.64 14.44
C PHE A 120 6.88 23.06 15.77
N SER A 121 6.54 24.33 15.86
CA SER A 121 5.75 24.90 16.95
C SER A 121 4.32 24.38 16.93
N ASP A 122 3.65 24.43 18.08
CA ASP A 122 2.23 24.06 18.17
C ASP A 122 1.34 24.90 17.24
N HIS A 123 1.72 26.17 17.01
CA HIS A 123 1.00 27.05 16.10
C HIS A 123 1.14 26.62 14.64
N GLU A 124 2.34 26.24 14.20
CA GLU A 124 2.56 25.72 12.83
C GLU A 124 1.80 24.41 12.60
N ILE A 125 1.86 23.47 13.55
CA ILE A 125 1.11 22.20 13.45
C ILE A 125 -0.40 22.46 13.40
N PHE A 126 -0.91 23.36 14.24
CA PHE A 126 -2.31 23.76 14.24
C PHE A 126 -2.72 24.35 12.89
N SER A 127 -1.90 25.26 12.36
CA SER A 127 -2.15 25.97 11.10
C SER A 127 -2.21 24.99 9.92
N GLU A 128 -1.32 24.00 9.88
CA GLU A 128 -1.33 22.96 8.85
C GLU A 128 -2.54 22.03 8.95
N LEU A 129 -2.95 21.65 10.16
CA LEU A 129 -4.10 20.79 10.37
C LEU A 129 -5.43 21.45 9.95
N ILE A 130 -5.56 22.76 10.14
CA ILE A 130 -6.81 23.48 9.93
C ILE A 130 -7.01 24.03 8.51
N LYS A 131 -5.98 23.97 7.65
CA LYS A 131 -6.03 24.50 6.26
C LYS A 131 -7.35 24.20 5.54
N GLY A 132 -8.02 25.24 5.08
CA GLY A 132 -9.30 25.20 4.36
C GLY A 132 -10.56 25.14 5.25
N LYS A 133 -10.40 25.14 6.58
CA LYS A 133 -11.46 25.12 7.60
C LYS A 133 -11.16 26.05 8.79
N GLU A 134 -10.44 27.14 8.54
CA GLU A 134 -9.95 28.09 9.53
C GLU A 134 -11.08 28.71 10.37
N GLU A 135 -12.22 28.98 9.75
CA GLU A 135 -13.40 29.59 10.38
C GLU A 135 -14.31 28.59 11.13
N ASP A 136 -14.10 27.28 10.98
CA ASP A 136 -14.99 26.27 11.59
C ASP A 136 -14.57 25.97 13.04
N SER A 137 -15.40 26.41 14.00
CA SER A 137 -15.16 26.26 15.43
C SER A 137 -15.00 24.81 15.89
N PHE A 138 -15.67 23.86 15.23
CA PHE A 138 -15.53 22.44 15.53
C PHE A 138 -14.11 21.96 15.24
N TYR A 139 -13.57 22.29 14.05
CA TYR A 139 -12.22 21.88 13.66
C TYR A 139 -11.17 22.52 14.59
N ARG A 140 -11.32 23.81 14.91
CA ARG A 140 -10.44 24.50 15.88
C ARG A 140 -10.39 23.77 17.23
N ASN A 141 -11.54 23.37 17.75
CA ASN A 141 -11.63 22.64 19.01
C ASN A 141 -10.93 21.27 18.92
N CYS A 142 -11.19 20.49 17.87
CA CYS A 142 -10.53 19.20 17.66
C CYS A 142 -9.00 19.31 17.56
N MET A 143 -8.48 20.26 16.78
CA MET A 143 -7.04 20.47 16.65
C MET A 143 -6.40 20.87 17.98
N THR A 144 -7.09 21.71 18.76
CA THR A 144 -6.65 22.09 20.11
C THR A 144 -6.58 20.88 21.04
N GLN A 145 -7.56 19.98 20.98
CA GLN A 145 -7.54 18.75 21.79
C GLN A 145 -6.40 17.81 21.41
N ILE A 146 -6.09 17.68 20.11
CA ILE A 146 -4.96 16.86 19.62
C ILE A 146 -3.63 17.34 20.24
N LEU A 147 -3.38 18.65 20.25
CA LEU A 147 -2.15 19.23 20.80
C LEU A 147 -2.12 19.19 22.33
N ARG A 148 -3.28 19.38 22.97
CA ARG A 148 -3.41 19.35 24.44
C ARG A 148 -3.00 18.00 25.04
N VAL A 149 -3.26 16.89 24.35
CA VAL A 149 -2.84 15.54 24.81
C VAL A 149 -1.33 15.47 25.02
N VAL A 150 -0.53 16.09 24.15
CA VAL A 150 0.94 16.07 24.28
C VAL A 150 1.40 17.00 25.40
N MET A 151 0.73 18.15 25.56
CA MET A 151 1.03 19.10 26.63
C MET A 151 0.76 18.53 28.03
N ASN A 152 -0.31 17.73 28.19
CA ASN A 152 -0.64 17.09 29.46
C ASN A 152 0.48 16.15 29.95
N GLU A 153 1.18 15.50 29.01
CA GLU A 153 2.35 14.64 29.26
C GLU A 153 3.67 15.44 29.32
N LYS A 154 3.58 16.78 29.38
CA LYS A 154 4.72 17.71 29.51
C LYS A 154 5.79 17.56 28.43
N CYS A 155 5.42 17.05 27.25
CA CYS A 155 6.32 16.89 26.12
C CYS A 155 6.23 18.12 25.19
N GLN A 156 7.17 19.05 25.32
CA GLN A 156 7.15 20.31 24.55
C GLN A 156 8.01 20.24 23.29
N SER A 157 9.17 19.59 23.36
CA SER A 157 10.11 19.47 22.25
C SER A 157 10.03 18.12 21.54
N ARG A 158 10.46 18.09 20.27
CA ARG A 158 10.59 16.84 19.48
C ARG A 158 11.43 15.80 20.21
N ASN A 159 12.54 16.20 20.82
CA ASN A 159 13.44 15.28 21.52
C ASN A 159 12.75 14.61 22.73
N GLN A 160 12.03 15.38 23.54
CA GLN A 160 11.24 14.83 24.66
C GLN A 160 10.17 13.82 24.16
N VAL A 161 9.49 14.14 23.06
CA VAL A 161 8.52 13.25 22.44
C VAL A 161 9.17 11.95 21.95
N LEU A 162 10.33 12.03 21.29
CA LEU A 162 11.07 10.85 20.83
C LEU A 162 11.50 9.98 22.01
N LYS A 163 12.05 10.56 23.07
CA LYS A 163 12.41 9.81 24.28
C LYS A 163 11.21 9.11 24.91
N TYR A 164 10.09 9.82 25.04
CA TYR A 164 8.83 9.28 25.59
C TYR A 164 8.31 8.08 24.79
N LEU A 165 8.36 8.15 23.45
CA LEU A 165 7.97 7.03 22.59
C LEU A 165 8.98 5.89 22.67
N GLY A 166 10.27 6.21 22.64
CA GLY A 166 11.37 5.26 22.67
C GLY A 166 11.31 4.35 23.88
N GLU A 167 11.18 4.93 25.07
CA GLU A 167 11.10 4.23 26.35
C GLU A 167 9.97 3.17 26.34
N ARG A 168 8.80 3.54 25.83
CA ARG A 168 7.60 2.66 25.81
C ARG A 168 7.68 1.55 24.78
N PHE A 169 8.33 1.79 23.63
CA PHE A 169 8.38 0.83 22.52
C PHE A 169 9.66 -0.01 22.48
N ARG A 170 10.68 0.31 23.28
CA ARG A 170 11.98 -0.38 23.36
C ARG A 170 11.87 -1.89 23.45
N VAL A 171 11.07 -2.37 24.41
CA VAL A 171 10.89 -3.81 24.69
C VAL A 171 10.27 -4.52 23.49
N LYS A 172 9.40 -3.85 22.74
CA LYS A 172 8.64 -4.45 21.63
C LYS A 172 9.45 -4.61 20.35
N PHE A 173 10.38 -3.71 20.06
CA PHE A 173 11.17 -3.82 18.83
C PHE A 173 12.32 -4.81 18.93
N GLY A 174 12.80 -5.11 20.14
CA GLY A 174 13.97 -5.99 20.33
C GLY A 174 15.22 -5.42 19.67
N LEU A 175 15.34 -4.08 19.69
CA LEU A 175 16.51 -3.37 19.21
C LEU A 175 17.69 -3.57 20.18
N PRO A 176 18.94 -3.34 19.72
CA PRO A 176 20.10 -3.49 20.58
C PRO A 176 20.05 -2.61 21.82
N GLU A 177 20.62 -3.09 22.93
CA GLU A 177 20.58 -2.39 24.21
C GLU A 177 21.32 -1.04 24.20
N TRP A 178 22.28 -0.85 23.29
CA TRP A 178 23.02 0.42 23.13
C TRP A 178 22.25 1.49 22.35
N TYR A 179 21.09 1.19 21.77
CA TYR A 179 20.27 2.20 21.11
C TYR A 179 19.71 3.17 22.15
N LYS A 180 19.83 4.47 21.91
CA LYS A 180 19.15 5.46 22.75
C LYS A 180 17.64 5.42 22.48
N ASP A 181 16.83 5.88 23.44
CA ASP A 181 15.37 5.88 23.29
C ASP A 181 14.93 6.70 22.08
N GLU A 182 15.63 7.79 21.76
CA GLU A 182 15.35 8.59 20.56
C GLU A 182 15.53 7.76 19.28
N GLN A 183 16.56 6.91 19.20
CA GLN A 183 16.81 6.04 18.06
C GLN A 183 15.76 4.92 17.94
N VAL A 184 15.24 4.44 19.07
CA VAL A 184 14.13 3.49 19.11
C VAL A 184 12.85 4.15 18.56
N ALA A 185 12.60 5.41 18.91
CA ALA A 185 11.46 6.16 18.35
C ALA A 185 11.65 6.49 16.87
N GLU A 186 12.86 6.80 16.42
CA GLU A 186 13.14 6.98 14.99
C GLU A 186 12.87 5.69 14.20
N PHE A 187 13.26 4.53 14.75
CA PHE A 187 12.92 3.23 14.18
C PHE A 187 11.40 3.02 14.10
N LEU A 188 10.64 3.38 15.13
CA LEU A 188 9.16 3.37 15.09
C LEU A 188 8.62 4.22 13.93
N LEU A 189 9.10 5.46 13.80
CA LEU A 189 8.63 6.37 12.75
C LEU A 189 8.99 5.84 11.37
N GLU A 190 10.17 5.28 11.20
CA GLU A 190 10.64 4.75 9.92
C GLU A 190 9.90 3.46 9.54
N GLN A 191 9.77 2.53 10.50
CA GLN A 191 9.30 1.17 10.24
C GLN A 191 7.81 0.98 10.46
N CYS A 192 7.08 1.92 11.09
CA CYS A 192 5.66 1.76 11.35
C CYS A 192 4.80 2.90 10.80
N ILE A 193 5.35 4.12 10.68
CA ILE A 193 4.58 5.32 10.36
C ILE A 193 4.78 5.73 8.89
N LEU A 194 3.71 5.65 8.09
CA LEU A 194 3.65 6.07 6.67
C LEU A 194 4.92 5.65 5.90
N ILE A 195 5.21 4.36 5.94
CA ILE A 195 6.53 3.81 5.56
C ILE A 195 6.87 3.99 4.08
N HIS A 196 5.90 4.32 3.23
CA HIS A 196 6.12 4.60 1.81
C HIS A 196 6.86 5.93 1.59
N LEU A 197 6.85 6.82 2.58
CA LEU A 197 7.52 8.12 2.54
C LEU A 197 8.86 8.05 3.26
N LYS A 198 9.88 8.69 2.67
CA LYS A 198 11.24 8.71 3.22
C LYS A 198 11.45 9.91 4.14
N CYS A 199 10.83 11.05 3.83
CA CYS A 199 11.03 12.27 4.60
C CYS A 199 9.97 12.44 5.70
N ASN A 200 10.39 12.87 6.89
CA ASN A 200 9.45 13.09 8.00
C ASN A 200 8.47 14.23 7.73
N ILE A 201 8.85 15.25 6.95
CA ILE A 201 7.93 16.34 6.57
C ILE A 201 6.80 15.85 5.66
N GLU A 202 7.09 14.93 4.73
CA GLU A 202 6.07 14.32 3.86
C GLU A 202 5.10 13.48 4.69
N LYS A 203 5.62 12.69 5.65
CA LYS A 203 4.80 11.94 6.60
C LYS A 203 3.89 12.87 7.41
N PHE A 204 4.43 13.99 7.89
CA PHE A 204 3.66 15.00 8.60
C PHE A 204 2.53 15.55 7.73
N ASN A 205 2.83 15.98 6.50
CA ASN A 205 1.85 16.52 5.56
C ASN A 205 0.72 15.52 5.25
N VAL A 206 1.06 14.24 5.07
CA VAL A 206 0.09 13.19 4.81
C VAL A 206 -0.75 12.86 6.04
N LEU A 207 -0.18 12.85 7.26
CA LEU A 207 -0.99 12.70 8.48
C LEU A 207 -1.97 13.87 8.64
N CYS A 208 -1.55 15.10 8.34
CA CYS A 208 -2.44 16.26 8.34
C CYS A 208 -3.56 16.10 7.30
N PHE A 209 -3.23 15.64 6.08
CA PHE A 209 -4.22 15.35 5.03
C PHE A 209 -5.22 14.26 5.45
N MET A 210 -4.73 13.14 5.98
CA MET A 210 -5.59 12.07 6.49
C MET A 210 -6.52 12.57 7.60
N THR A 211 -6.01 13.43 8.49
CA THR A 211 -6.79 14.02 9.58
C THR A 211 -7.90 14.93 9.08
N ARG A 212 -7.62 15.80 8.09
CA ARG A 212 -8.65 16.61 7.42
C ARG A 212 -9.72 15.76 6.74
N LYS A 213 -9.31 14.68 6.04
CA LYS A 213 -10.24 13.70 5.44
C LYS A 213 -11.09 13.02 6.51
N LEU A 214 -10.49 12.58 7.62
CA LEU A 214 -11.19 11.93 8.74
C LEU A 214 -12.28 12.82 9.34
N PHE A 215 -11.97 14.09 9.64
CA PHE A 215 -12.96 15.00 10.20
C PHE A 215 -14.06 15.36 9.20
N THR A 216 -13.70 15.55 7.93
CA THR A 216 -14.70 15.78 6.87
C THR A 216 -15.65 14.59 6.75
N PHE A 217 -15.13 13.36 6.83
CA PHE A 217 -15.92 12.14 6.84
C PHE A 217 -16.81 12.01 8.09
N ALA A 218 -16.25 12.25 9.28
CA ALA A 218 -17.00 12.19 10.54
C ALA A 218 -18.15 13.22 10.60
N LYS A 219 -18.00 14.37 9.94
CA LYS A 219 -19.05 15.41 9.82
C LYS A 219 -20.04 15.15 8.66
N GLY A 220 -19.89 14.05 7.92
CA GLY A 220 -20.75 13.72 6.77
C GLY A 220 -20.49 14.56 5.51
N GLY A 221 -19.35 15.25 5.42
CA GLY A 221 -18.95 16.00 4.22
C GLY A 221 -18.30 15.13 3.13
N CYS A 222 -17.97 13.88 3.44
CA CYS A 222 -17.42 12.87 2.53
C CYS A 222 -18.19 11.57 2.71
N MET A 223 -18.38 10.80 1.64
CA MET A 223 -18.96 9.46 1.74
C MET A 223 -17.96 8.42 2.28
N GLU A 224 -18.46 7.24 2.63
CA GLU A 224 -17.60 6.09 2.94
C GLU A 224 -16.97 5.53 1.65
N ASP A 225 -15.69 5.21 1.71
CA ASP A 225 -14.97 4.58 0.61
C ASP A 225 -15.18 3.05 0.67
N SER A 226 -15.84 2.47 -0.34
CA SER A 226 -16.12 1.04 -0.39
C SER A 226 -14.85 0.21 -0.59
N GLN A 227 -14.48 -0.64 0.39
CA GLN A 227 -13.33 -1.54 0.25
C GLN A 227 -13.56 -2.69 -0.74
N ASP A 228 -14.80 -2.91 -1.13
CA ASP A 228 -15.20 -3.94 -2.07
C ASP A 228 -15.22 -3.42 -3.52
N SER A 229 -15.20 -2.10 -3.70
CA SER A 229 -15.00 -1.45 -4.99
C SER A 229 -13.59 -1.67 -5.50
N LEU A 230 -13.46 -1.94 -6.81
CA LEU A 230 -12.17 -2.12 -7.47
C LEU A 230 -11.35 -0.82 -7.53
N VAL A 231 -12.02 0.32 -7.38
CA VAL A 231 -11.41 1.65 -7.26
C VAL A 231 -10.38 1.69 -6.13
N PHE A 232 -10.70 1.04 -5.01
CA PHE A 232 -9.86 0.99 -3.81
C PHE A 232 -9.12 -0.33 -3.65
N GLN A 233 -8.95 -1.06 -4.74
CA GLN A 233 -8.25 -2.33 -4.79
C GLN A 233 -7.08 -2.31 -5.78
N GLU A 234 -6.13 -3.22 -5.58
CA GLU A 234 -5.04 -3.52 -6.50
C GLU A 234 -4.83 -5.04 -6.58
N VAL A 235 -4.07 -5.50 -7.56
CA VAL A 235 -3.78 -6.93 -7.75
C VAL A 235 -2.34 -7.23 -7.33
N LEU A 236 -2.19 -8.01 -6.26
CA LEU A 236 -0.91 -8.58 -5.87
C LEU A 236 -0.52 -9.69 -6.85
N THR A 237 0.56 -9.47 -7.59
CA THR A 237 1.04 -10.43 -8.58
C THR A 237 1.91 -11.53 -7.95
N PRO A 238 2.03 -12.70 -8.60
CA PRO A 238 2.90 -13.79 -8.16
C PRO A 238 4.33 -13.38 -7.84
N GLY A 239 4.97 -12.61 -8.74
CA GLY A 239 6.36 -12.19 -8.59
C GLY A 239 6.56 -11.29 -7.36
N GLN A 240 5.60 -10.41 -7.09
CA GLN A 240 5.67 -9.49 -5.94
C GLN A 240 5.42 -10.21 -4.62
N LEU A 241 4.46 -11.13 -4.56
CA LEU A 241 4.28 -11.97 -3.37
C LEU A 241 5.54 -12.77 -3.07
N TYR A 242 6.16 -13.34 -4.12
CA TYR A 242 7.39 -14.11 -3.97
C TYR A 242 8.57 -13.23 -3.51
N LEU A 243 8.70 -12.02 -4.04
CA LEU A 243 9.68 -11.02 -3.58
C LEU A 243 9.48 -10.66 -2.10
N MET A 244 8.25 -10.35 -1.69
CA MET A 244 7.92 -10.02 -0.30
C MET A 244 8.26 -11.18 0.65
N PHE A 245 7.97 -12.41 0.22
CA PHE A 245 8.29 -13.61 0.99
C PHE A 245 9.80 -13.81 1.13
N ILE A 246 10.56 -13.77 0.03
CA ILE A 246 12.01 -13.93 0.05
C ILE A 246 12.65 -12.87 0.95
N LYS A 247 12.22 -11.60 0.84
CA LYS A 247 12.72 -10.52 1.70
C LYS A 247 12.57 -10.85 3.18
N GLU A 248 11.36 -11.23 3.63
CA GLU A 248 11.12 -11.58 5.04
C GLU A 248 11.96 -12.80 5.46
N LYS A 249 12.15 -13.78 4.58
CA LYS A 249 12.99 -14.94 4.88
C LYS A 249 14.46 -14.60 5.00
N MET A 250 14.98 -13.73 4.13
CA MET A 250 16.36 -13.25 4.20
C MET A 250 16.60 -12.42 5.48
N GLU A 251 15.67 -11.55 5.86
CA GLU A 251 15.73 -10.83 7.14
C GLU A 251 15.71 -11.81 8.33
N GLY A 252 14.85 -12.82 8.28
CA GLY A 252 14.80 -13.88 9.27
C GLY A 252 16.09 -14.70 9.35
N TRP A 253 16.73 -14.96 8.21
CA TRP A 253 18.03 -15.63 8.12
C TRP A 253 19.14 -14.80 8.76
N LEU A 254 19.22 -13.49 8.46
CA LEU A 254 20.17 -12.57 9.09
C LEU A 254 20.01 -12.51 10.61
N LEU A 255 18.76 -12.47 11.11
CA LEU A 255 18.49 -12.56 12.54
C LEU A 255 18.91 -13.92 13.12
N GLY A 256 18.70 -15.01 12.39
CA GLY A 256 19.17 -16.34 12.78
C GLY A 256 20.69 -16.42 12.91
N VAL A 257 21.42 -15.87 11.93
CA VAL A 257 22.89 -15.76 11.97
C VAL A 257 23.33 -14.99 13.22
N ARG A 258 22.71 -13.82 13.48
CA ARG A 258 23.00 -13.01 14.68
C ARG A 258 22.79 -13.79 15.98
N ILE A 259 21.64 -14.45 16.14
CA ILE A 259 21.32 -15.23 17.35
C ILE A 259 22.34 -16.37 17.54
N ASN A 260 22.73 -17.04 16.46
CA ASN A 260 23.72 -18.12 16.51
C ASN A 260 25.11 -17.60 16.90
N LEU A 261 25.50 -16.41 16.40
CA LEU A 261 26.73 -15.72 16.80
C LEU A 261 26.72 -15.36 18.29
N GLU A 262 25.65 -14.70 18.77
CA GLU A 262 25.51 -14.28 20.17
C GLU A 262 25.58 -15.48 21.13
N LYS A 263 24.86 -16.57 20.83
CA LYS A 263 24.90 -17.81 21.62
C LYS A 263 26.28 -18.43 21.69
N LYS A 264 27.06 -18.36 20.60
CA LYS A 264 28.43 -18.88 20.56
C LYS A 264 29.38 -18.00 21.35
N SER A 265 29.23 -16.68 21.26
CA SER A 265 29.99 -15.70 22.02
C SER A 265 29.79 -15.82 23.54
N GLN A 266 28.60 -16.26 23.98
CA GLN A 266 28.34 -16.52 25.40
C GLN A 266 29.08 -17.75 25.95
N LYS A 267 29.40 -18.73 25.10
CA LYS A 267 30.04 -20.00 25.51
C LYS A 267 31.56 -19.97 25.39
N THR A 268 32.07 -19.25 24.41
CA THR A 268 33.49 -19.24 24.04
C THR A 268 33.85 -17.89 23.43
N ASN A 269 35.11 -17.46 23.60
CA ASN A 269 35.63 -16.32 22.85
C ASN A 269 35.62 -16.66 21.35
N VAL A 270 34.72 -16.02 20.59
CA VAL A 270 34.59 -16.24 19.15
C VAL A 270 35.58 -15.36 18.42
N VAL A 271 36.58 -15.97 17.80
CA VAL A 271 37.38 -15.31 16.75
C VAL A 271 36.60 -15.36 15.45
N LEU A 272 36.30 -14.19 14.88
CA LEU A 272 35.59 -14.07 13.61
C LEU A 272 36.56 -14.32 12.44
N ASN A 273 36.68 -15.58 12.03
CA ASN A 273 37.36 -15.97 10.79
C ASN A 273 36.37 -16.58 9.78
N ALA A 274 36.78 -16.72 8.51
CA ALA A 274 35.92 -17.24 7.45
C ALA A 274 35.30 -18.60 7.80
N ASP A 275 36.09 -19.52 8.36
CA ASP A 275 35.62 -20.85 8.76
C ASP A 275 34.55 -20.81 9.85
N SER A 276 34.72 -19.93 10.84
CA SER A 276 33.75 -19.75 11.92
C SER A 276 32.42 -19.22 11.40
N ILE A 277 32.46 -18.32 10.42
CA ILE A 277 31.28 -17.73 9.79
C ILE A 277 30.57 -18.77 8.91
N MET A 278 31.32 -19.52 8.09
CA MET A 278 30.76 -20.59 7.25
C MET A 278 30.08 -21.67 8.10
N LYS A 279 30.65 -22.04 9.25
CA LYS A 279 29.99 -22.94 10.20
C LYS A 279 28.66 -22.36 10.69
N ILE A 280 28.59 -21.07 11.00
CA ILE A 280 27.35 -20.43 11.46
C ILE A 280 26.31 -20.39 10.34
N PHE A 281 26.72 -20.10 9.10
CA PHE A 281 25.82 -20.14 7.96
C PHE A 281 25.24 -21.54 7.75
N SER A 282 26.04 -22.60 7.89
CA SER A 282 25.57 -23.99 7.75
C SER A 282 24.56 -24.43 8.82
N ILE A 283 24.64 -23.86 10.03
CA ILE A 283 23.70 -24.15 11.13
C ILE A 283 22.39 -23.35 10.97
N THR A 284 22.43 -22.25 10.21
CA THR A 284 21.26 -21.38 10.02
C THR A 284 20.28 -22.03 9.04
N VAL A 285 18.99 -21.73 9.23
CA VAL A 285 17.90 -22.34 8.45
C VAL A 285 18.07 -22.12 6.95
N ASP A 286 17.89 -23.18 6.17
CA ASP A 286 17.92 -23.15 4.71
C ASP A 286 16.68 -22.42 4.13
N LEU A 287 16.94 -21.38 3.36
CA LEU A 287 15.93 -20.56 2.68
C LEU A 287 15.20 -21.33 1.57
N THR A 288 15.89 -22.28 0.93
CA THR A 288 15.38 -23.05 -0.22
C THR A 288 14.15 -23.85 0.18
N LYS A 289 14.26 -24.60 1.28
CA LYS A 289 13.16 -25.41 1.83
C LYS A 289 11.93 -24.58 2.18
N GLN A 290 12.11 -23.33 2.63
CA GLN A 290 10.99 -22.45 2.94
C GLN A 290 10.26 -21.95 1.68
N CYS A 291 11.01 -21.69 0.62
CA CYS A 291 10.45 -21.30 -0.68
C CYS A 291 9.73 -22.48 -1.36
N GLU A 292 10.35 -23.67 -1.34
CA GLU A 292 9.73 -24.91 -1.80
C GLU A 292 8.44 -25.21 -1.06
N TYR A 293 8.43 -25.05 0.28
CA TYR A 293 7.24 -25.27 1.09
C TYR A 293 6.07 -24.35 0.69
N LEU A 294 6.33 -23.06 0.46
CA LEU A 294 5.30 -22.10 0.00
C LEU A 294 4.72 -22.51 -1.35
N LEU A 295 5.58 -22.90 -2.30
CA LEU A 295 5.14 -23.29 -3.65
C LEU A 295 4.45 -24.66 -3.67
N ALA A 296 4.91 -25.62 -2.86
CA ALA A 296 4.31 -26.95 -2.79
C ALA A 296 2.92 -26.92 -2.13
N THR A 297 2.82 -26.25 -0.98
CA THR A 297 1.63 -26.31 -0.10
C THR A 297 0.68 -25.12 -0.24
N GLY A 298 1.17 -23.98 -0.74
CA GLY A 298 0.41 -22.73 -0.77
C GLY A 298 0.19 -22.08 0.61
N ASN A 299 0.88 -22.56 1.65
CA ASN A 299 0.78 -22.04 3.01
C ASN A 299 1.90 -21.03 3.32
N LEU A 300 1.50 -19.85 3.80
CA LEU A 300 2.37 -18.76 4.18
C LEU A 300 2.82 -18.86 5.64
N ALA A 301 4.02 -19.40 5.83
CA ALA A 301 4.70 -19.36 7.12
C ALA A 301 5.41 -18.01 7.34
N SER A 302 4.66 -16.96 7.70
CA SER A 302 5.16 -15.59 7.87
C SER A 302 4.92 -15.04 9.28
N LYS A 303 5.91 -14.32 9.84
CA LYS A 303 5.80 -13.66 11.15
C LYS A 303 4.97 -12.38 11.05
N THR A 304 5.14 -11.65 9.94
CA THR A 304 4.42 -10.39 9.66
C THR A 304 3.06 -10.61 8.99
N GLY A 305 2.88 -11.76 8.34
CA GLY A 305 1.73 -12.04 7.47
C GLY A 305 1.83 -11.38 6.08
N LEU A 306 2.94 -10.70 5.76
CA LEU A 306 3.17 -9.98 4.49
C LEU A 306 2.05 -9.00 4.10
N GLY A 307 1.26 -8.54 5.06
CA GLY A 307 0.08 -7.71 4.81
C GLY A 307 -1.07 -8.42 4.09
N VAL A 308 -0.98 -9.73 3.82
CA VAL A 308 -2.03 -10.54 3.19
C VAL A 308 -3.05 -11.00 4.24
N ILE A 309 -4.33 -11.02 3.87
CA ILE A 309 -5.43 -11.36 4.80
C ILE A 309 -5.55 -12.87 5.03
N GLN A 310 -4.98 -13.68 4.14
CA GLN A 310 -4.99 -15.15 4.20
C GLN A 310 -3.56 -15.70 4.27
N ALA A 311 -3.41 -16.83 4.97
CA ALA A 311 -2.14 -17.53 5.12
C ALA A 311 -2.11 -18.88 4.41
N SER A 312 -3.16 -19.26 3.69
CA SER A 312 -3.25 -20.53 2.96
C SER A 312 -3.90 -20.33 1.59
N GLY A 313 -3.75 -21.32 0.70
CA GLY A 313 -4.33 -21.30 -0.64
C GLY A 313 -3.71 -20.26 -1.58
N LEU A 314 -2.46 -19.86 -1.33
CA LEU A 314 -1.74 -18.90 -2.17
C LEU A 314 -1.23 -19.54 -3.47
N THR A 315 -0.90 -20.82 -3.43
CA THR A 315 -0.43 -21.60 -4.58
C THR A 315 -1.42 -22.72 -4.87
N VAL A 316 -1.68 -22.97 -6.14
CA VAL A 316 -2.53 -24.06 -6.61
C VAL A 316 -1.88 -24.84 -7.73
N VAL A 317 -2.38 -26.04 -7.98
CA VAL A 317 -1.98 -26.83 -9.16
C VAL A 317 -2.52 -26.14 -10.40
N ALA A 318 -1.69 -26.06 -11.45
CA ALA A 318 -2.11 -25.62 -12.76
C ALA A 318 -2.71 -26.81 -13.51
N ASP A 319 -4.05 -26.90 -13.53
CA ASP A 319 -4.72 -28.08 -14.07
C ASP A 319 -4.65 -28.10 -15.60
N LYS A 320 -3.91 -29.05 -16.18
CA LYS A 320 -3.88 -29.32 -17.63
C LYS A 320 -5.04 -30.22 -18.10
N LEU A 321 -6.26 -29.97 -17.61
CA LEU A 321 -7.47 -30.70 -18.09
C LEU A 321 -7.76 -30.41 -19.56
N ASN A 322 -7.67 -29.13 -19.91
CA ASN A 322 -7.67 -28.62 -21.27
C ASN A 322 -7.01 -27.23 -21.26
N PHE A 323 -6.73 -26.70 -22.43
CA PHE A 323 -6.02 -25.43 -22.56
C PHE A 323 -6.78 -24.24 -21.96
N ILE A 324 -8.11 -24.22 -22.05
CA ILE A 324 -8.94 -23.14 -21.51
C ILE A 324 -8.86 -23.10 -19.98
N ARG A 325 -8.93 -24.27 -19.34
CA ARG A 325 -8.74 -24.42 -17.89
C ARG A 325 -7.35 -23.98 -17.48
N TYR A 326 -6.34 -24.39 -18.24
CA TYR A 326 -4.96 -24.00 -17.97
C TYR A 326 -4.78 -22.48 -18.01
N LEU A 327 -5.25 -21.84 -19.09
CA LEU A 327 -5.18 -20.39 -19.28
C LEU A 327 -5.96 -19.61 -18.21
N SER A 328 -7.11 -20.13 -17.76
CA SER A 328 -7.95 -19.43 -16.77
C SER A 328 -7.21 -19.22 -15.44
N HIS A 329 -6.31 -20.12 -15.04
CA HIS A 329 -5.47 -19.93 -13.84
C HIS A 329 -4.67 -18.63 -13.88
N PHE A 330 -4.14 -18.25 -15.05
CA PHE A 330 -3.29 -17.06 -15.22
C PHE A 330 -4.08 -15.76 -15.38
N ARG A 331 -5.40 -15.84 -15.64
CA ARG A 331 -6.30 -14.68 -15.68
C ARG A 331 -7.16 -14.56 -14.42
N CYS A 332 -7.10 -15.55 -13.53
CA CYS A 332 -7.89 -15.62 -12.31
C CYS A 332 -7.34 -14.68 -11.24
N VAL A 333 -8.23 -13.85 -10.68
CA VAL A 333 -7.96 -12.93 -9.57
C VAL A 333 -8.90 -13.27 -8.42
N HIS A 334 -8.33 -13.49 -7.25
CA HIS A 334 -9.06 -14.00 -6.09
C HIS A 334 -9.16 -12.96 -4.97
N ARG A 335 -10.36 -12.78 -4.40
CA ARG A 335 -10.60 -11.83 -3.31
C ARG A 335 -9.93 -12.22 -1.99
N GLY A 336 -9.75 -13.51 -1.77
CA GLY A 336 -9.10 -14.11 -0.58
C GLY A 336 -10.02 -15.10 0.13
N ALA A 337 -9.50 -16.24 0.57
CA ALA A 337 -10.26 -17.34 1.18
C ALA A 337 -10.91 -16.93 2.51
N SER A 338 -10.33 -15.95 3.22
CA SER A 338 -10.92 -15.38 4.43
C SER A 338 -12.31 -14.76 4.17
N PHE A 339 -12.57 -14.27 2.95
CA PHE A 339 -13.86 -13.69 2.57
C PHE A 339 -14.93 -14.73 2.25
N ALA A 340 -14.54 -15.97 1.89
CA ALA A 340 -15.49 -17.06 1.66
C ALA A 340 -16.28 -17.41 2.93
N LYS A 341 -15.65 -17.25 4.10
CA LYS A 341 -16.26 -17.48 5.42
C LYS A 341 -17.21 -16.38 5.88
N LEU A 342 -17.23 -15.22 5.22
CA LEU A 342 -18.12 -14.13 5.57
C LEU A 342 -19.53 -14.42 5.06
N ARG A 343 -20.54 -14.21 5.92
CA ARG A 343 -21.96 -14.36 5.55
C ARG A 343 -22.49 -13.20 4.71
N THR A 344 -21.75 -12.10 4.61
CA THR A 344 -22.15 -10.91 3.86
C THR A 344 -21.96 -11.11 2.37
N THR A 345 -22.99 -10.79 1.58
CA THR A 345 -22.96 -10.93 0.11
C THR A 345 -22.34 -9.73 -0.60
N THR A 346 -22.08 -8.61 0.08
CA THR A 346 -21.54 -7.37 -0.52
C THR A 346 -20.26 -7.61 -1.29
N VAL A 347 -19.35 -8.42 -0.73
CA VAL A 347 -18.05 -8.79 -1.31
C VAL A 347 -18.16 -9.66 -2.57
N ARG A 348 -19.35 -10.22 -2.84
CA ARG A 348 -19.64 -11.11 -3.98
C ARG A 348 -20.40 -10.40 -5.09
N ARG A 349 -20.87 -9.18 -4.85
CA ARG A 349 -21.66 -8.43 -5.83
C ARG A 349 -20.74 -7.92 -6.93
N LEU A 350 -21.19 -8.09 -8.17
CA LEU A 350 -20.63 -7.37 -9.30
C LEU A 350 -20.97 -5.89 -9.15
N LEU A 351 -19.97 -5.03 -9.22
CA LEU A 351 -20.11 -3.58 -9.13
C LEU A 351 -19.82 -2.92 -10.49
N PRO A 352 -20.44 -1.78 -10.83
CA PRO A 352 -20.26 -1.12 -12.14
C PRO A 352 -18.82 -0.69 -12.44
N ASP A 353 -18.04 -0.38 -11.41
CA ASP A 353 -16.62 -0.06 -11.49
C ASP A 353 -15.76 -1.24 -12.00
N SER A 354 -16.31 -2.46 -12.03
CA SER A 354 -15.67 -3.66 -12.59
C SER A 354 -15.69 -3.70 -14.11
N TRP A 355 -16.48 -2.84 -14.75
CA TRP A 355 -16.64 -2.82 -16.19
C TRP A 355 -15.29 -2.67 -16.90
N GLY A 356 -15.01 -3.60 -17.80
CA GLY A 356 -13.78 -3.60 -18.59
C GLY A 356 -12.54 -4.13 -17.86
N PHE A 357 -12.60 -4.39 -16.54
CA PHE A 357 -11.48 -4.93 -15.75
C PHE A 357 -11.69 -6.39 -15.35
N LEU A 358 -12.84 -6.71 -14.73
CA LEU A 358 -13.24 -8.07 -14.40
C LEU A 358 -14.41 -8.52 -15.29
N CYS A 359 -14.37 -9.78 -15.70
CA CYS A 359 -15.43 -10.38 -16.50
C CYS A 359 -16.70 -10.54 -15.64
N PRO A 360 -17.87 -10.03 -16.09
CA PRO A 360 -19.11 -10.17 -15.33
C PRO A 360 -19.71 -11.58 -15.39
N VAL A 361 -19.23 -12.42 -16.29
CA VAL A 361 -19.76 -13.78 -16.53
C VAL A 361 -18.83 -14.86 -15.95
N HIS A 362 -17.52 -14.70 -16.10
CA HIS A 362 -16.55 -15.75 -15.80
C HIS A 362 -16.20 -15.79 -14.30
N THR A 363 -17.15 -16.25 -13.49
CA THR A 363 -16.99 -16.65 -12.09
C THR A 363 -17.59 -18.06 -11.95
N PRO A 364 -16.98 -18.98 -11.17
CA PRO A 364 -17.60 -20.26 -10.88
C PRO A 364 -18.87 -20.09 -10.03
N ASP A 365 -19.78 -21.05 -10.14
CA ASP A 365 -20.93 -21.17 -9.24
C ASP A 365 -20.54 -21.76 -7.87
N GLY A 366 -21.50 -21.76 -6.94
CA GLY A 366 -21.32 -22.31 -5.60
C GLY A 366 -20.57 -21.38 -4.64
N GLU A 367 -19.83 -21.94 -3.69
CA GLU A 367 -19.12 -21.17 -2.66
C GLU A 367 -18.14 -20.12 -3.20
N PRO A 368 -17.38 -20.32 -4.30
CA PRO A 368 -16.45 -19.30 -4.81
C PRO A 368 -17.12 -18.19 -5.65
N CYS A 369 -18.44 -18.24 -5.88
CA CYS A 369 -19.15 -17.28 -6.73
C CYS A 369 -18.95 -15.82 -6.29
N GLY A 370 -18.44 -14.98 -7.20
CA GLY A 370 -18.13 -13.56 -6.97
C GLY A 370 -16.83 -13.30 -6.21
N LEU A 371 -16.16 -14.33 -5.66
CA LEU A 371 -14.86 -14.22 -4.98
C LEU A 371 -13.69 -14.63 -5.87
N MET A 372 -13.95 -15.50 -6.84
CA MET A 372 -13.00 -15.95 -7.84
C MET A 372 -13.45 -15.42 -9.20
N ASN A 373 -12.86 -14.30 -9.62
CA ASN A 373 -13.21 -13.65 -10.88
C ASN A 373 -12.04 -13.75 -11.85
N HIS A 374 -12.31 -13.51 -13.13
CA HIS A 374 -11.27 -13.48 -14.16
C HIS A 374 -11.21 -12.09 -14.78
N MET A 375 -9.99 -11.64 -15.11
CA MET A 375 -9.80 -10.37 -15.82
C MET A 375 -10.41 -10.45 -17.23
N THR A 376 -10.95 -9.34 -17.72
CA THR A 376 -11.36 -9.21 -19.13
C THR A 376 -10.17 -9.37 -20.06
N VAL A 377 -10.38 -9.62 -21.36
CA VAL A 377 -9.29 -9.85 -22.33
C VAL A 377 -8.30 -8.68 -22.39
N VAL A 378 -8.81 -7.44 -22.33
CA VAL A 378 -8.01 -6.20 -22.52
C VAL A 378 -7.43 -5.63 -21.22
N CYS A 379 -7.78 -6.20 -20.07
CA CYS A 379 -7.27 -5.74 -18.78
C CYS A 379 -5.84 -6.24 -18.58
N ASP A 380 -4.94 -5.32 -18.22
CA ASP A 380 -3.56 -5.58 -17.89
C ASP A 380 -3.23 -5.13 -16.48
N ILE A 381 -2.21 -5.76 -15.88
CA ILE A 381 -1.68 -5.37 -14.57
C ILE A 381 -0.35 -4.66 -14.78
N VAL A 382 -0.22 -3.45 -14.25
CA VAL A 382 1.03 -2.70 -14.29
C VAL A 382 2.08 -3.42 -13.44
N THR A 383 3.15 -3.90 -14.07
CA THR A 383 4.26 -4.60 -13.38
C THR A 383 5.55 -3.78 -13.33
N LYS A 384 5.68 -2.77 -14.19
CA LYS A 384 6.88 -1.93 -14.29
C LYS A 384 6.94 -0.94 -13.12
N ILE A 385 8.13 -0.78 -12.56
CA ILE A 385 8.47 0.26 -11.59
C ILE A 385 9.40 1.23 -12.32
N VAL A 386 8.94 2.48 -12.49
CA VAL A 386 9.71 3.53 -13.16
C VAL A 386 9.98 4.64 -12.17
N SER A 387 11.14 5.30 -12.29
CA SER A 387 11.44 6.49 -11.49
C SER A 387 10.54 7.64 -11.93
N ASN A 388 9.86 8.27 -10.98
CA ASN A 388 8.94 9.39 -11.23
C ASN A 388 9.46 10.73 -10.69
N SER A 389 10.78 10.86 -10.53
CA SER A 389 11.40 12.07 -9.97
C SER A 389 11.14 13.34 -10.80
N HIS A 390 10.90 13.20 -12.11
CA HIS A 390 10.58 14.30 -13.02
C HIS A 390 9.12 14.79 -12.92
N LEU A 391 8.20 13.97 -12.37
CA LEU A 391 6.79 14.34 -12.32
C LEU A 391 6.54 15.53 -11.40
N LEU A 392 7.23 15.63 -10.26
CA LEU A 392 7.04 16.75 -9.35
C LEU A 392 7.45 18.10 -9.97
N PRO A 393 8.66 18.25 -10.56
CA PRO A 393 9.01 19.44 -11.33
C PRO A 393 8.04 19.74 -12.47
N LEU A 394 7.57 18.71 -13.17
CA LEU A 394 6.58 18.86 -14.25
C LEU A 394 5.26 19.41 -13.72
N LEU A 395 4.74 18.88 -12.62
CA LEU A 395 3.51 19.37 -11.98
C LEU A 395 3.65 20.83 -11.55
N CYS A 396 4.78 21.19 -10.95
CA CYS A 396 5.07 22.60 -10.60
C CYS A 396 5.11 23.49 -11.84
N ALA A 397 5.78 23.06 -12.91
CA ALA A 397 5.84 23.79 -14.18
C ALA A 397 4.47 23.96 -14.86
N LEU A 398 3.55 23.03 -14.60
CA LEU A 398 2.17 23.08 -15.09
C LEU A 398 1.23 23.87 -14.16
N GLY A 399 1.70 24.48 -13.07
CA GLY A 399 0.90 25.35 -12.20
C GLY A 399 0.44 24.73 -10.89
N VAL A 400 0.98 23.57 -10.47
CA VAL A 400 0.77 23.05 -9.11
C VAL A 400 1.65 23.81 -8.13
N THR A 401 1.05 24.41 -7.10
CA THR A 401 1.77 25.05 -6.02
C THR A 401 2.30 23.99 -5.06
N SER A 402 3.63 23.94 -4.87
CA SER A 402 4.28 23.02 -3.92
C SER A 402 3.71 23.14 -2.50
N VAL A 403 3.79 22.08 -1.67
CA VAL A 403 3.30 22.10 -0.28
C VAL A 403 3.87 23.25 0.56
N ASN A 404 5.12 23.65 0.28
CA ASN A 404 5.79 24.75 0.99
C ASN A 404 5.36 26.14 0.49
N GLY A 405 4.67 26.20 -0.66
CA GLY A 405 4.15 27.43 -1.24
C GLY A 405 2.74 27.75 -0.75
N ILE A 406 2.36 29.02 -0.87
CA ILE A 406 1.01 29.50 -0.58
C ILE A 406 0.27 29.63 -1.92
N PRO A 407 -0.88 28.97 -2.11
CA PRO A 407 -1.66 29.12 -3.34
C PRO A 407 -2.23 30.55 -3.48
N GLY A 408 -2.53 30.97 -4.71
CA GLY A 408 -3.10 32.29 -4.99
C GLY A 408 -4.56 32.43 -4.51
N LYS A 409 -5.24 31.31 -4.29
CA LYS A 409 -6.61 31.22 -3.77
C LYS A 409 -6.64 30.61 -2.36
N PRO A 410 -7.72 30.83 -1.59
CA PRO A 410 -7.92 30.15 -0.31
C PRO A 410 -7.82 28.63 -0.46
N TYR A 411 -7.30 27.94 0.56
CA TYR A 411 -7.17 26.48 0.55
C TYR A 411 -8.51 25.75 0.37
N SER A 412 -9.63 26.36 0.77
CA SER A 412 -10.99 25.84 0.55
C SER A 412 -11.40 25.78 -0.93
N GLU A 413 -10.74 26.56 -1.79
CA GLU A 413 -10.93 26.62 -3.25
C GLU A 413 -9.80 25.93 -4.01
N CYS A 414 -8.97 25.14 -3.33
CA CYS A 414 -7.86 24.40 -3.92
C CYS A 414 -8.05 22.89 -3.72
N TYR A 415 -7.73 22.11 -4.74
CA TYR A 415 -7.57 20.67 -4.60
C TYR A 415 -6.21 20.33 -4.03
N HIS A 416 -6.16 19.37 -3.11
CA HIS A 416 -4.92 18.71 -2.76
C HIS A 416 -4.41 17.91 -3.96
N VAL A 417 -3.10 17.94 -4.20
CA VAL A 417 -2.44 17.09 -5.20
C VAL A 417 -1.68 15.99 -4.47
N ILE A 418 -2.06 14.74 -4.73
CA ILE A 418 -1.49 13.53 -4.11
C ILE A 418 -0.81 12.70 -5.19
N LEU A 419 0.49 12.44 -5.06
CA LEU A 419 1.28 11.59 -5.93
C LEU A 419 1.68 10.32 -5.19
N ASP A 420 1.13 9.17 -5.57
CA ASP A 420 1.37 7.85 -4.95
C ASP A 420 1.29 7.85 -3.40
N GLY A 421 0.38 8.67 -2.87
CA GLY A 421 0.14 8.83 -1.44
C GLY A 421 1.05 9.81 -0.72
N ALA A 422 1.89 10.55 -1.43
CA ALA A 422 2.58 11.75 -0.94
C ALA A 422 1.76 13.00 -1.27
N MET A 423 1.57 13.89 -0.31
CA MET A 423 0.98 15.21 -0.59
C MET A 423 2.07 16.10 -1.18
N VAL A 424 1.92 16.49 -2.46
CA VAL A 424 2.94 17.25 -3.20
C VAL A 424 2.60 18.72 -3.37
N GLY A 425 1.33 19.09 -3.24
CA GLY A 425 0.94 20.48 -3.39
C GLY A 425 -0.56 20.70 -3.46
N TRP A 426 -0.89 21.84 -4.06
CA TRP A 426 -2.23 22.36 -4.22
C TRP A 426 -2.42 22.86 -5.65
N VAL A 427 -3.62 22.71 -6.17
CA VAL A 427 -4.01 23.27 -7.46
C VAL A 427 -5.36 23.96 -7.33
N GLU A 428 -5.50 25.13 -7.94
CA GLU A 428 -6.74 25.91 -7.89
C GLU A 428 -7.90 25.16 -8.57
N LYS A 429 -9.10 25.27 -7.99
CA LYS A 429 -10.27 24.51 -8.41
C LYS A 429 -10.61 24.70 -9.89
N GLU A 430 -10.48 25.93 -10.38
CA GLU A 430 -10.82 26.30 -11.76
C GLU A 430 -9.82 25.74 -12.78
N PHE A 431 -8.54 25.65 -12.39
CA PHE A 431 -7.46 25.22 -13.27
C PHE A 431 -7.30 23.69 -13.33
N ALA A 432 -7.69 22.98 -12.27
CA ALA A 432 -7.47 21.53 -12.15
C ALA A 432 -7.99 20.67 -13.32
N PRO A 433 -9.19 20.91 -13.91
CA PRO A 433 -9.64 20.14 -15.08
C PRO A 433 -8.73 20.31 -16.30
N SER A 434 -8.24 21.54 -16.55
CA SER A 434 -7.32 21.82 -17.66
C SER A 434 -5.97 21.13 -17.46
N LEU A 435 -5.47 21.14 -16.21
CA LEU A 435 -4.26 20.42 -15.84
C LEU A 435 -4.38 18.91 -16.11
N VAL A 436 -5.48 18.27 -15.71
CA VAL A 436 -5.70 16.84 -15.96
C VAL A 436 -5.77 16.53 -17.45
N ASN A 437 -6.47 17.35 -18.23
CA ASN A 437 -6.52 17.16 -19.68
C ASN A 437 -5.13 17.27 -20.31
N THR A 438 -4.33 18.24 -19.88
CA THR A 438 -2.93 18.41 -20.34
C THR A 438 -2.09 17.18 -19.99
N LEU A 439 -2.19 16.67 -18.75
CA LEU A 439 -1.47 15.47 -18.32
C LEU A 439 -1.90 14.23 -19.12
N ARG A 440 -3.19 14.09 -19.45
CA ARG A 440 -3.70 13.01 -20.29
C ARG A 440 -3.22 13.13 -21.74
N THR A 441 -3.15 14.33 -22.30
CA THR A 441 -2.53 14.54 -23.63
C THR A 441 -1.05 14.15 -23.63
N LEU A 442 -0.29 14.57 -22.61
CA LEU A 442 1.12 14.17 -22.45
C LEU A 442 1.27 12.65 -22.32
N LYS A 443 0.38 11.99 -21.56
CA LYS A 443 0.32 10.53 -21.40
C LYS A 443 0.11 9.81 -22.73
N VAL A 444 -0.88 10.25 -23.51
CA VAL A 444 -1.24 9.64 -24.79
C VAL A 444 -0.14 9.85 -25.84
N ASN A 445 0.50 11.02 -25.84
CA ASN A 445 1.58 11.36 -26.76
C ASN A 445 2.97 10.84 -26.29
N ARG A 446 3.05 10.27 -25.07
CA ARG A 446 4.29 9.75 -24.46
C ARG A 446 5.39 10.80 -24.35
N GLU A 447 5.00 12.01 -23.97
CA GLU A 447 5.89 13.16 -23.86
C GLU A 447 6.31 13.43 -22.41
N ARG A 448 7.43 14.13 -22.25
CA ARG A 448 7.94 14.63 -20.95
C ARG A 448 8.07 13.53 -19.86
N GLY A 449 8.30 12.28 -20.28
CA GLY A 449 8.45 11.13 -19.39
C GLY A 449 7.17 10.68 -18.71
N VAL A 450 5.99 11.10 -19.17
CA VAL A 450 4.71 10.61 -18.63
C VAL A 450 4.44 9.20 -19.18
N GLU A 451 4.42 8.22 -18.28
CA GLU A 451 4.21 6.82 -18.67
C GLU A 451 2.74 6.54 -19.06
N PRO A 452 2.49 5.66 -20.06
CA PRO A 452 1.15 5.41 -20.58
C PRO A 452 0.15 4.88 -19.54
N TRP A 453 0.62 4.20 -18.50
CA TRP A 453 -0.19 3.59 -17.44
C TRP A 453 -0.36 4.48 -16.20
N ASN A 454 0.10 5.73 -16.24
CA ASN A 454 -0.13 6.67 -15.15
C ASN A 454 -1.63 7.04 -15.07
N GLU A 455 -2.19 6.99 -13.86
CA GLU A 455 -3.57 7.45 -13.60
C GLU A 455 -3.55 8.90 -13.11
N PHE A 456 -4.36 9.76 -13.73
CA PHE A 456 -4.58 11.15 -13.35
C PHE A 456 -6.07 11.35 -13.03
N VAL A 457 -6.40 11.35 -11.74
CA VAL A 457 -7.79 11.34 -11.27
C VAL A 457 -8.12 12.67 -10.60
N LEU A 458 -9.04 13.44 -11.17
CA LEU A 458 -9.65 14.58 -10.49
C LEU A 458 -10.98 14.17 -9.88
N ILE A 459 -11.06 14.16 -8.55
CA ILE A 459 -12.32 14.01 -7.82
C ILE A 459 -12.86 15.42 -7.54
N PRO A 460 -13.97 15.83 -8.18
CA PRO A 460 -14.44 17.22 -8.13
C PRO A 460 -15.07 17.58 -6.78
N MET A 461 -14.96 18.86 -6.40
CA MET A 461 -15.71 19.43 -5.28
C MET A 461 -17.18 19.61 -5.69
N THR A 462 -18.03 18.64 -5.34
CA THR A 462 -19.46 18.63 -5.71
C THR A 462 -20.37 19.35 -4.71
N GLY A 463 -19.86 19.72 -3.52
CA GLY A 463 -20.67 20.24 -2.41
C GLY A 463 -21.60 19.21 -1.76
N LYS A 464 -21.61 17.96 -2.25
CA LYS A 464 -22.35 16.83 -1.70
C LYS A 464 -21.36 15.81 -1.11
N ALA A 465 -21.85 14.96 -0.20
CA ALA A 465 -21.08 13.86 0.35
C ALA A 465 -20.77 12.83 -0.76
N SER A 466 -19.63 13.03 -1.41
CA SER A 466 -19.05 12.17 -2.45
C SER A 466 -17.65 11.73 -2.00
N LEU A 467 -16.88 11.09 -2.89
CA LEU A 467 -15.48 10.76 -2.61
C LEU A 467 -14.70 12.03 -2.23
N TYR A 468 -13.68 11.87 -1.38
CA TYR A 468 -12.93 13.02 -0.88
C TYR A 468 -12.22 13.75 -2.04
N PRO A 469 -12.52 15.05 -2.29
CA PRO A 469 -12.07 15.76 -3.48
C PRO A 469 -10.54 15.94 -3.48
N GLY A 470 -9.96 15.93 -4.67
CA GLY A 470 -8.52 16.04 -4.85
C GLY A 470 -8.07 15.60 -6.24
N LEU A 471 -6.83 15.96 -6.59
CA LEU A 471 -6.12 15.42 -7.74
C LEU A 471 -5.21 14.30 -7.26
N TYR A 472 -5.54 13.06 -7.62
CA TYR A 472 -4.78 11.86 -7.25
C TYR A 472 -4.04 11.33 -8.48
N ILE A 473 -2.75 11.12 -8.32
CA ILE A 473 -1.86 10.65 -9.38
C ILE A 473 -1.24 9.33 -8.93
N PHE A 474 -1.41 8.29 -9.74
CA PHE A 474 -0.84 6.97 -9.46
C PHE A 474 0.10 6.52 -10.57
N THR A 475 1.31 6.15 -10.16
CA THR A 475 2.36 5.63 -11.04
C THR A 475 2.81 4.23 -10.62
N THR A 476 2.42 3.81 -9.42
CA THR A 476 2.79 2.53 -8.80
C THR A 476 2.37 1.27 -9.60
N PRO A 477 3.02 0.12 -9.39
CA PRO A 477 2.61 -1.15 -9.99
C PRO A 477 1.36 -1.74 -9.28
N CYS A 478 0.90 -2.92 -9.73
CA CYS A 478 -0.27 -3.67 -9.24
C CYS A 478 -1.64 -3.10 -9.62
N ARG A 479 -1.67 -1.98 -10.33
CA ARG A 479 -2.93 -1.37 -10.79
C ARG A 479 -3.44 -2.12 -12.02
N MET A 480 -4.76 -2.26 -12.09
CA MET A 480 -5.44 -2.73 -13.29
C MET A 480 -5.61 -1.55 -14.24
N VAL A 481 -5.19 -1.73 -15.48
CA VAL A 481 -5.36 -0.76 -16.56
C VAL A 481 -6.04 -1.43 -17.74
N ARG A 482 -6.77 -0.65 -18.53
CA ARG A 482 -7.36 -1.14 -19.78
C ARG A 482 -7.28 -0.07 -20.87
N PRO A 483 -7.14 -0.46 -22.14
CA PRO A 483 -7.17 0.47 -23.25
C PRO A 483 -8.57 1.01 -23.50
N VAL A 484 -8.63 2.31 -23.82
CA VAL A 484 -9.77 3.03 -24.38
C VAL A 484 -9.29 3.93 -25.51
N ARG A 485 -10.21 4.45 -26.32
CA ARG A 485 -9.88 5.44 -27.34
C ARG A 485 -10.05 6.85 -26.76
N ASN A 486 -8.96 7.61 -26.70
CA ASN A 486 -9.02 9.03 -26.39
C ASN A 486 -9.59 9.78 -27.62
N LEU A 487 -10.72 10.46 -27.44
CA LEU A 487 -11.42 11.12 -28.55
C LEU A 487 -10.77 12.43 -28.99
N ALA A 488 -10.06 13.12 -28.10
CA ALA A 488 -9.39 14.38 -28.41
C ALA A 488 -8.15 14.14 -29.28
N GLU A 489 -7.35 13.13 -28.94
CA GLU A 489 -6.10 12.80 -29.66
C GLU A 489 -6.30 11.70 -30.73
N GLY A 490 -7.44 11.01 -30.74
CA GLY A 490 -7.74 9.90 -31.65
C GLY A 490 -6.92 8.63 -31.42
N LYS A 491 -6.13 8.57 -30.34
CA LYS A 491 -5.18 7.50 -30.00
C LYS A 491 -5.68 6.61 -28.86
N GLU A 492 -5.01 5.47 -28.66
CA GLU A 492 -5.25 4.60 -27.50
C GLU A 492 -4.74 5.26 -26.20
N GLU A 493 -5.54 5.18 -25.15
CA GLU A 493 -5.21 5.62 -23.79
C GLU A 493 -5.46 4.47 -22.82
N LEU A 494 -4.50 4.19 -21.94
CA LEU A 494 -4.73 3.28 -20.82
C LEU A 494 -5.38 4.07 -19.68
N ILE A 495 -6.47 3.54 -19.13
CA ILE A 495 -7.14 4.08 -17.95
C ILE A 495 -7.17 3.05 -16.82
N GLY A 496 -7.05 3.54 -15.58
CA GLY A 496 -7.18 2.72 -14.38
C GLY A 496 -8.59 2.70 -13.79
N THR A 497 -8.78 1.91 -12.72
CA THR A 497 -10.10 1.69 -12.11
C THR A 497 -10.73 2.93 -11.49
N LEU A 498 -9.93 3.89 -11.02
CA LEU A 498 -10.42 5.12 -10.39
C LEU A 498 -10.61 6.27 -11.39
N GLU A 499 -9.94 6.22 -12.55
CA GLU A 499 -10.17 7.19 -13.63
C GLU A 499 -11.49 6.95 -14.38
N GLN A 500 -11.94 5.69 -14.39
CA GLN A 500 -13.23 5.27 -14.93
C GLN A 500 -14.38 5.69 -14.02
#